data_AF-A0A956SNX9-F1
#
_entry.id   AF-A0A956SNX9-F1
#
_cell.length_a   1.000
_cell.length_b   1.000
_cell.length_c   1.000
_cell.angle_alpha   90.00
_cell.angle_beta   90.00
_cell.angle_gamma   90.00
#
_symmetry.space_group_name_H-M   'P 1'
#
loop_
_entity.id
_entity.type
_entity.pdbx_description
1 polymer ?
#
loop_
_entity_poly.entity_id
_entity_poly.type
_entity_poly.pdbx_seq_one_letter_code
_entity_poly.pdbx_strand_id
1 'polypeptide(L)'
;MTDRSERTFFGHPIGLSTLFFTEMWERFSYYGLRPLLVLFMSAALLDGGFGFERSAASAIVGIYAGLIYLAPLPGGWIADRWLGLQRTIWWGALLITFGHMAIGVSGLAGQGTAGKVAFFAGLGLIVVGTGLLKPNISAIVGDLYPEGGSRR
;
A
#
# COMPACT_ATOMS: atom_id res chain seq x y z
N MET A 1 -38.73 15.53 -14.47
CA MET A 1 -37.32 15.74 -14.08
C MET A 1 -37.11 14.89 -12.84
N THR A 2 -36.62 13.67 -13.01
CA THR A 2 -36.54 12.69 -11.91
C THR A 2 -35.43 13.10 -10.96
N ASP A 3 -35.84 13.58 -9.79
CA ASP A 3 -35.00 13.71 -8.60
C ASP A 3 -34.49 12.31 -8.23
N ARG A 4 -33.31 11.94 -8.76
CA ARG A 4 -32.55 10.81 -8.20
C ARG A 4 -31.95 11.35 -6.93
N SER A 5 -32.55 10.99 -5.78
CA SER A 5 -31.87 10.96 -4.49
C SER A 5 -30.48 10.39 -4.73
N GLU A 6 -29.46 11.24 -4.80
CA GLU A 6 -28.10 10.80 -5.03
C GLU A 6 -27.78 9.86 -3.87
N ARG A 7 -27.36 8.62 -4.19
CA ARG A 7 -26.92 7.71 -3.15
C ARG A 7 -25.80 8.41 -2.41
N THR A 8 -25.90 8.49 -1.09
CA THR A 8 -24.91 9.15 -0.24
C THR A 8 -24.28 8.12 0.68
N PHE A 9 -23.04 8.39 1.08
CA PHE A 9 -22.32 7.62 2.09
C PHE A 9 -22.16 8.49 3.33
N PHE A 10 -22.96 8.26 4.36
CA PHE A 10 -23.01 9.12 5.55
C PHE A 10 -23.17 10.62 5.23
N GLY A 11 -23.97 10.96 4.21
CA GLY A 11 -24.18 12.34 3.77
C GLY A 11 -23.10 12.93 2.84
N HIS A 12 -22.13 12.11 2.43
CA HIS A 12 -21.08 12.46 1.45
C HIS A 12 -21.33 11.81 0.08
N PRO A 13 -20.65 12.26 -0.99
CA PRO A 13 -20.74 11.65 -2.32
C PRO A 13 -20.45 10.14 -2.28
N ILE A 14 -21.21 9.33 -3.03
CA ILE A 14 -21.11 7.86 -2.98
C ILE A 14 -19.70 7.34 -3.31
N GLY A 15 -18.94 8.07 -4.14
CA GLY A 15 -17.56 7.72 -4.49
C GLY A 15 -16.62 7.68 -3.30
N LEU A 16 -16.94 8.42 -2.22
CA LEU A 16 -16.16 8.39 -0.98
C LEU A 16 -16.15 7.00 -0.35
N SER A 17 -17.24 6.23 -0.46
CA SER A 17 -17.30 4.88 0.12
C SER A 17 -16.22 3.95 -0.45
N THR A 18 -16.03 3.97 -1.77
CA THR A 18 -14.99 3.20 -2.45
C THR A 18 -13.59 3.63 -2.00
N LEU A 19 -13.33 4.94 -1.93
CA LEU A 19 -12.04 5.46 -1.50
C LEU A 19 -11.76 5.13 -0.03
N PHE A 20 -12.78 5.24 0.83
CA PHE A 20 -12.70 4.88 2.23
C PHE A 20 -12.30 3.41 2.41
N PHE A 21 -13.00 2.47 1.78
CA PHE A 21 -12.68 1.05 1.91
C PHE A 21 -11.32 0.73 1.30
N THR A 22 -10.95 1.36 0.19
CA THR A 22 -9.63 1.18 -0.44
C THR A 22 -8.50 1.61 0.51
N GLU A 23 -8.61 2.80 1.09
CA GLU A 23 -7.63 3.33 2.05
C GLU A 23 -7.61 2.52 3.36
N MET A 24 -8.77 2.08 3.85
CA MET A 24 -8.89 1.25 5.05
C MET A 24 -8.13 -0.07 4.88
N TRP A 25 -8.35 -0.77 3.76
CA TRP A 25 -7.66 -2.04 3.49
C TRP A 25 -6.17 -1.87 3.23
N GLU A 26 -5.76 -0.78 2.55
CA GLU A 26 -4.34 -0.47 2.39
C GLU A 26 -3.66 -0.29 3.75
N ARG A 27 -4.26 0.53 4.63
CA ARG A 27 -3.73 0.79 5.97
C ARG A 27 -3.71 -0.46 6.84
N PHE A 28 -4.78 -1.27 6.80
CA PHE A 28 -4.82 -2.54 7.50
C PHE A 28 -3.65 -3.43 7.08
N SER A 29 -3.42 -3.57 5.78
CA SER A 29 -2.32 -4.39 5.25
C SER A 29 -0.95 -3.85 5.66
N TYR A 30 -0.73 -2.53 5.55
CA TYR A 30 0.53 -1.88 5.87
C TYR A 30 0.87 -1.96 7.37
N TYR A 31 -0.06 -1.58 8.23
CA TYR A 31 0.17 -1.57 9.69
C TYR A 31 0.16 -2.98 10.28
N GLY A 32 -0.56 -3.94 9.67
CA GLY A 32 -0.50 -5.34 10.05
C GLY A 32 0.85 -5.98 9.74
N LEU A 33 1.41 -5.70 8.56
CA LEU A 33 2.68 -6.28 8.12
C LEU A 33 3.90 -5.67 8.84
N ARG A 34 3.95 -4.34 8.96
CA ARG A 34 5.15 -3.60 9.41
C ARG A 34 5.80 -4.12 10.71
N PRO A 35 5.07 -4.35 11.83
CA PRO A 35 5.70 -4.86 13.05
C PRO A 35 6.22 -6.29 12.89
N LEU A 36 5.59 -7.09 12.03
CA LEU A 36 5.97 -8.47 11.77
C LEU A 36 7.25 -8.58 10.96
N LEU A 37 7.61 -7.57 10.16
CA LEU A 37 8.82 -7.61 9.32
C LEU A 37 10.10 -7.80 10.13
N VAL A 38 10.28 -7.04 11.22
CA VAL A 38 11.47 -7.20 12.08
C VAL A 38 11.44 -8.56 12.76
N LEU A 39 10.27 -8.98 13.27
CA LEU A 39 10.11 -10.27 13.94
C LEU A 39 10.45 -11.42 13.01
N PHE A 40 9.89 -11.44 11.80
CA PHE A 40 10.13 -12.49 10.80
C PHE A 40 11.58 -12.54 10.32
N MET A 41 12.20 -11.38 10.05
CA MET A 41 13.60 -11.34 9.63
C MET A 41 14.55 -11.78 10.74
N SER A 42 14.29 -11.39 11.99
CA SER A 42 15.15 -11.68 13.15
C SER A 42 14.88 -13.03 13.82
N ALA A 43 13.73 -13.66 13.56
CA ALA A 43 13.42 -14.99 14.05
C ALA A 43 14.47 -16.00 13.59
N ALA A 44 14.78 -16.96 14.47
CA ALA A 44 15.81 -17.94 14.22
C ALA A 44 15.48 -18.78 12.98
N LEU A 45 16.53 -19.29 12.33
CA LEU A 45 16.39 -20.24 11.22
C LEU A 45 15.60 -21.49 11.64
N LEU A 46 15.74 -21.96 12.88
CA LEU A 46 14.97 -23.10 13.36
C LEU A 46 13.47 -22.80 13.52
N ASP A 47 13.11 -21.52 13.65
CA ASP A 47 11.73 -21.05 13.85
C ASP A 47 11.06 -20.57 12.55
N GLY A 48 11.70 -20.79 11.39
CA GLY A 48 11.15 -20.39 10.09
C GLY A 48 11.52 -18.97 9.63
N GLY A 49 12.26 -18.21 10.43
CA GLY A 49 12.72 -16.85 10.10
C GLY A 49 14.03 -16.81 9.31
N PHE A 50 14.49 -15.61 8.94
CA PHE A 50 15.73 -15.45 8.15
C PHE A 50 17.02 -15.39 8.96
N GLY A 51 16.93 -15.36 10.30
CA GLY A 51 18.08 -15.33 11.18
C GLY A 51 18.94 -14.07 11.06
N PHE A 52 18.37 -12.95 10.64
CA PHE A 52 19.09 -11.68 10.56
C PHE A 52 19.37 -11.11 11.93
N GLU A 53 20.49 -10.40 12.06
CA GLU A 53 20.72 -9.58 13.25
C GLU A 53 19.60 -8.55 13.37
N ARG A 54 19.10 -8.33 14.60
CA ARG A 54 17.98 -7.42 14.86
C ARG A 54 18.28 -5.99 14.38
N SER A 55 19.52 -5.52 14.49
CA SER A 55 19.95 -4.21 14.00
C SER A 55 19.79 -4.10 12.48
N ALA A 56 20.23 -5.11 11.73
CA ALA A 56 20.08 -5.19 10.28
C ALA A 56 18.60 -5.27 9.87
N ALA A 57 17.80 -6.10 10.54
CA ALA A 57 16.35 -6.18 10.30
C ALA A 57 15.66 -4.83 10.54
N SER A 58 16.00 -4.13 11.63
CA SER A 58 15.50 -2.78 11.91
C SER A 58 15.93 -1.76 10.87
N ALA A 59 17.17 -1.82 10.38
CA ALA A 59 17.66 -0.94 9.32
C ALA A 59 16.88 -1.14 8.01
N ILE A 60 16.63 -2.40 7.62
CA ILE A 60 15.83 -2.74 6.45
C ILE A 60 14.41 -2.16 6.58
N VAL A 61 13.75 -2.33 7.73
CA VAL A 61 12.41 -1.76 7.97
C VAL A 61 12.43 -0.23 7.96
N GLY A 62 13.49 0.40 8.45
CA GLY A 62 13.70 1.84 8.37
C GLY A 62 13.80 2.34 6.92
N ILE A 63 14.60 1.67 6.10
CA ILE A 63 14.74 1.98 4.67
C ILE A 63 13.41 1.76 3.95
N TYR A 64 12.74 0.64 4.18
CA TYR A 64 11.41 0.35 3.63
C TYR A 64 10.40 1.44 3.97
N ALA A 65 10.35 1.88 5.23
CA ALA A 65 9.47 2.96 5.65
C ALA A 65 9.82 4.29 4.96
N GLY A 66 11.11 4.63 4.86
CA GLY A 66 11.57 5.82 4.15
C GLY A 66 11.18 5.81 2.67
N LEU A 67 11.34 4.67 2.01
CA LEU A 67 10.94 4.51 0.60
C LEU A 67 9.43 4.65 0.41
N ILE A 68 8.60 4.18 1.35
CA ILE A 68 7.14 4.37 1.29
C ILE A 68 6.74 5.85 1.35
N TYR A 69 7.52 6.69 2.05
CA TYR A 69 7.29 8.14 2.05
C TYR A 69 7.86 8.83 0.81
N LEU A 70 8.87 8.24 0.16
CA LEU A 70 9.50 8.80 -1.04
C LEU A 70 8.75 8.44 -2.33
N ALA A 71 8.28 7.19 -2.44
CA ALA A 71 7.61 6.64 -3.62
C ALA A 71 6.35 7.40 -4.10
N PRO A 72 5.59 8.11 -3.24
CA PRO A 72 4.50 8.97 -3.68
C PRO A 72 4.92 10.08 -4.64
N LEU A 73 6.15 10.60 -4.57
CA LEU A 73 6.63 11.67 -5.44
C LEU A 73 6.57 11.27 -6.94
N PRO A 74 7.24 10.19 -7.38
CA PRO A 74 7.10 9.73 -8.75
C PRO A 74 5.69 9.19 -9.04
N GLY A 75 4.99 8.62 -8.06
CA GLY A 75 3.66 8.05 -8.27
C GLY A 75 2.56 9.08 -8.60
N GLY A 76 2.61 10.26 -7.98
CA GLY A 76 1.75 11.38 -8.37
C GLY A 76 2.09 11.88 -9.78
N TRP A 77 3.38 12.07 -10.06
CA TRP A 77 3.84 12.52 -11.38
C TRP A 77 3.40 11.57 -12.53
N ILE A 78 3.45 10.25 -12.30
CA ILE A 78 2.97 9.25 -13.27
C ILE A 78 1.47 9.39 -13.53
N ALA A 79 0.68 9.63 -12.48
CA ALA A 79 -0.76 9.80 -12.64
C ALA A 79 -1.09 11.07 -13.41
N ASP A 80 -0.40 12.18 -13.12
CA ASP A 80 -0.62 13.47 -13.75
C ASP A 80 -0.26 13.47 -15.24
N ARG A 81 0.79 12.73 -15.62
CA ARG A 81 1.37 12.82 -16.97
C ARG A 81 0.94 11.69 -17.90
N TRP A 82 0.78 10.47 -17.39
CA TRP A 82 0.72 9.27 -18.24
C TRP A 82 -0.56 8.45 -18.08
N LEU A 83 -0.93 8.09 -16.86
CA LEU A 83 -1.94 7.05 -16.62
C LEU A 83 -3.30 7.61 -16.17
N GLY A 84 -3.34 8.81 -15.60
CA GLY A 84 -4.50 9.34 -14.89
C GLY A 84 -4.67 8.72 -13.50
N LEU A 85 -5.42 9.42 -12.63
CA LEU A 85 -5.57 9.07 -11.21
C LEU A 85 -6.13 7.64 -11.00
N GLN A 86 -7.25 7.33 -11.64
CA GLN A 86 -7.95 6.05 -11.42
C GLN A 86 -7.11 4.83 -11.82
N ARG A 87 -6.46 4.86 -13.00
CA ARG A 87 -5.63 3.73 -13.46
C ARG A 87 -4.39 3.56 -12.60
N THR A 88 -3.80 4.66 -12.14
CA THR A 88 -2.63 4.61 -11.26
C THR A 88 -2.95 3.97 -9.92
N ILE A 89 -4.11 4.29 -9.33
CA ILE A 89 -4.60 3.64 -8.10
C ILE A 89 -4.83 2.14 -8.31
N TRP A 90 -5.46 1.75 -9.42
CA TRP A 90 -5.70 0.33 -9.74
C TRP A 90 -4.40 -0.47 -9.83
N TRP A 91 -3.40 0.06 -10.54
CA TRP A 91 -2.08 -0.56 -10.61
C TRP A 91 -1.38 -0.59 -9.24
N GLY A 92 -1.50 0.49 -8.47
CA GLY A 92 -0.99 0.55 -7.10
C GLY A 92 -1.56 -0.55 -6.22
N ALA A 93 -2.89 -0.73 -6.22
CA ALA A 93 -3.59 -1.75 -5.46
C ALA A 93 -3.16 -3.18 -5.87
N LEU A 94 -3.00 -3.44 -7.18
CA LEU A 94 -2.52 -4.72 -7.68
C LEU A 94 -1.09 -5.02 -7.20
N LEU A 95 -0.18 -4.04 -7.29
CA LEU A 95 1.19 -4.21 -6.83
C LEU A 95 1.27 -4.47 -5.31
N ILE A 96 0.48 -3.76 -4.50
CA ILE A 96 0.40 -4.01 -3.06
C ILE A 96 -0.10 -5.43 -2.78
N THR A 97 -1.12 -5.88 -3.52
CA THR A 97 -1.68 -7.24 -3.38
C THR A 97 -0.65 -8.30 -3.71
N PHE A 98 0.04 -8.17 -4.86
CA PHE A 98 1.11 -9.11 -5.24
C PHE A 98 2.29 -9.04 -4.28
N GLY A 99 2.59 -7.88 -3.73
CA GLY A 99 3.65 -7.72 -2.74
C GLY A 99 3.37 -8.47 -1.44
N HIS A 100 2.14 -8.35 -0.91
CA HIS A 100 1.72 -9.13 0.25
C HIS A 100 1.68 -10.63 -0.03
N MET A 101 1.21 -11.03 -1.22
CA MET A 101 1.22 -12.43 -1.62
C MET A 101 2.66 -12.98 -1.73
N ALA A 102 3.60 -12.20 -2.26
CA ALA A 102 5.01 -12.58 -2.33
C ALA A 102 5.64 -12.73 -0.94
N ILE A 103 5.29 -11.87 0.02
CA ILE A 103 5.71 -12.04 1.42
C ILE A 103 5.07 -13.29 2.04
N GLY A 104 3.79 -13.55 1.80
CA GLY A 104 3.13 -14.79 2.27
C GLY A 104 3.80 -16.05 1.71
N VAL A 105 4.08 -16.06 0.40
CA VAL A 105 4.80 -17.16 -0.27
C VAL A 105 6.23 -17.29 0.26
N SER A 106 6.89 -16.20 0.65
CA SER A 106 8.25 -16.27 1.22
C SER A 106 8.31 -17.11 2.49
N GLY A 107 7.27 -17.08 3.32
CA GLY A 107 7.17 -17.93 4.51
C GLY A 107 7.00 -19.42 4.16
N LEU A 108 6.34 -19.74 3.04
CA LEU A 108 6.14 -21.10 2.57
C LEU A 108 7.35 -21.67 1.82
N ALA A 109 8.06 -20.81 1.08
CA ALA A 109 9.24 -21.17 0.28
C ALA A 109 10.49 -21.47 1.14
N GLY A 110 10.41 -21.27 2.46
CA GLY A 110 11.48 -21.50 3.41
C GLY A 110 12.60 -20.47 3.33
N GLN A 111 13.73 -20.77 3.98
CA GLN A 111 14.78 -19.80 4.28
C GLN A 111 15.88 -19.70 3.21
N GLY A 112 15.74 -20.49 2.15
CA GLY A 112 16.65 -20.47 1.02
C GLY A 112 16.58 -19.16 0.24
N THR A 113 17.41 -19.08 -0.81
CA THR A 113 17.47 -17.90 -1.70
C THR A 113 16.10 -17.53 -2.27
N ALA A 114 15.29 -18.52 -2.64
CA ALA A 114 13.96 -18.29 -3.20
C ALA A 114 13.03 -17.54 -2.23
N GLY A 115 12.98 -17.93 -0.96
CA GLY A 115 12.15 -17.25 0.05
C GLY A 115 12.61 -15.82 0.29
N LYS A 116 13.93 -15.60 0.42
CA LYS A 116 14.48 -14.23 0.57
C LYS A 116 14.16 -13.36 -0.65
N VAL A 117 14.32 -13.89 -1.87
CA VAL A 117 13.97 -13.16 -3.10
C VAL A 117 12.49 -12.79 -3.13
N ALA A 118 11.59 -13.74 -2.81
CA ALA A 118 10.16 -13.47 -2.75
C ALA A 118 9.81 -12.40 -1.71
N PHE A 119 10.44 -12.44 -0.54
CA PHE A 119 10.24 -11.46 0.52
C PHE A 119 10.65 -10.04 0.09
N PHE A 120 11.88 -9.89 -0.42
CA PHE A 120 12.40 -8.58 -0.84
C PHE A 120 11.70 -8.05 -2.09
N ALA A 121 11.35 -8.92 -3.04
CA ALA A 121 10.50 -8.54 -4.17
C ALA A 121 9.13 -8.06 -3.67
N GLY A 122 8.56 -8.74 -2.68
CA GLY A 122 7.32 -8.33 -2.03
C GLY A 122 7.39 -6.94 -1.39
N LEU A 123 8.45 -6.65 -0.64
CA LEU A 123 8.69 -5.31 -0.09
C LEU A 123 8.77 -4.24 -1.19
N GLY A 124 9.51 -4.52 -2.27
CA GLY A 124 9.64 -3.60 -3.41
C GLY A 124 8.29 -3.34 -4.09
N LEU A 125 7.50 -4.38 -4.33
CA LEU A 125 6.16 -4.27 -4.90
C LEU A 125 5.23 -3.42 -4.03
N ILE A 126 5.26 -3.60 -2.70
CA ILE A 126 4.47 -2.78 -1.78
C ILE A 126 4.92 -1.32 -1.84
N VAL A 127 6.23 -1.04 -1.82
CA VAL A 127 6.76 0.34 -1.92
C VAL A 127 6.24 1.03 -3.18
N VAL A 128 6.39 0.39 -4.34
CA VAL A 128 5.95 0.97 -5.61
C VAL A 128 4.43 1.11 -5.62
N GLY A 129 3.69 0.08 -5.20
CA GLY A 129 2.24 0.08 -5.18
C GLY A 129 1.65 1.17 -4.27
N THR A 130 2.18 1.33 -3.06
CA THR A 130 1.80 2.41 -2.14
C THR A 130 2.14 3.78 -2.71
N GLY A 131 3.28 3.92 -3.40
CA GLY A 131 3.66 5.15 -4.10
C GLY A 131 2.67 5.55 -5.20
N LEU A 132 2.16 4.58 -5.96
CA LEU A 132 1.13 4.82 -6.98
C LEU A 132 -0.26 5.07 -6.39
N LEU A 133 -0.58 4.50 -5.23
CA LEU A 133 -1.92 4.57 -4.65
C LEU A 133 -2.14 5.83 -3.79
N LYS A 134 -1.26 6.11 -2.83
CA LYS A 134 -1.48 7.15 -1.80
C LYS A 134 -1.70 8.57 -2.32
N PRO A 135 -0.82 9.15 -3.15
CA PRO A 135 -1.01 10.54 -3.59
C PRO A 135 -2.29 10.69 -4.41
N ASN A 136 -2.66 9.65 -5.16
CA ASN A 136 -3.73 9.69 -6.13
C ASN A 136 -5.12 9.48 -5.50
N ILE A 137 -5.25 8.67 -4.43
CA ILE A 137 -6.50 8.57 -3.67
C ILE A 137 -6.88 9.93 -3.09
N SER A 138 -5.91 10.64 -2.48
CA SER A 138 -6.18 11.96 -1.90
C SER A 138 -6.62 12.98 -2.95
N ALA A 139 -6.07 12.91 -4.17
CA ALA A 139 -6.49 13.77 -5.27
C ALA A 139 -7.94 13.49 -5.69
N ILE A 140 -8.34 12.22 -5.86
CA ILE A 140 -9.73 11.88 -6.20
C ILE A 140 -10.70 12.29 -5.09
N VAL A 141 -10.32 12.17 -3.80
CA VAL A 141 -11.16 12.70 -2.72
C VAL A 141 -11.41 14.20 -2.89
N GLY A 142 -10.40 14.97 -3.30
CA GLY A 142 -10.55 16.39 -3.62
C GLY A 142 -11.55 16.64 -4.77
N ASP A 143 -11.43 15.86 -5.85
CA ASP A 143 -12.31 15.97 -7.02
C ASP A 143 -13.79 15.65 -6.72
N LEU A 144 -14.06 14.87 -5.66
CA LEU A 144 -15.44 14.59 -5.21
C LEU A 144 -16.14 15.83 -4.62
N TYR A 145 -15.42 16.92 -4.34
CA TYR A 145 -15.97 18.15 -3.75
C TYR A 145 -15.60 19.41 -4.58
N PRO A 146 -16.33 19.70 -5.68
CA PRO A 146 -15.96 20.74 -6.65
C PRO A 146 -15.93 22.18 -6.12
N GLU A 147 -16.64 22.48 -5.02
CA GLU A 147 -16.77 23.86 -4.48
C GLU A 147 -15.83 24.15 -3.29
N GLY A 148 -14.82 23.32 -3.03
CA GLY A 148 -13.98 23.48 -1.83
C GLY A 148 -14.73 23.18 -0.53
N GLY A 149 -15.87 22.49 -0.64
CA GLY A 149 -16.82 22.20 0.43
C GLY A 149 -16.28 21.21 1.43
N SER A 150 -15.40 21.65 2.32
CA SER A 150 -15.24 20.98 3.60
C SER A 150 -16.57 21.13 4.35
N ARG A 151 -17.44 20.12 4.29
CA ARG A 151 -18.42 19.92 5.36
C ARG A 151 -17.60 19.56 6.60
N ARG A 152 -17.29 20.58 7.41
CA ARG A 152 -16.72 20.42 8.75
C ARG A 152 -17.78 19.93 9.71
#